data_AF-A0A378B2R9-F1
#
_entry.id   AF-A0A378B2R9-F1
#
_cell.length_a   1.000
_cell.length_b   1.000
_cell.length_c   1.000
_cell.angle_alpha   90.00
_cell.angle_beta   90.00
_cell.angle_gamma   90.00
#
_symmetry.space_group_name_H-M   'P 1'
#
loop_
_entity.id
_entity.type
_entity.pdbx_description
1 polymer ?
#
loop_
_entity_poly.entity_id
_entity_poly.type
_entity_poly.pdbx_seq_one_letter_code
_entity_poly.pdbx_strand_id
1 'polypeptide(L)'
;MIITTALANEIVARAMAIIHHNVNVIDHHGQIIASGERHRIGEQHEVAREVIRTGKRICINNAAEASRFHNVHPGINHLPLSMTIAW
;
A
#
# COMPACT_ATOMS: atom_id res chain seq x y z
N MET A 1 15.03 -3.94 5.08
CA MET A 1 14.54 -3.35 6.34
C MET A 1 13.35 -4.17 6.79
N ILE A 2 13.35 -4.70 8.02
CA ILE A 2 12.23 -5.50 8.56
C ILE A 2 11.37 -4.54 9.41
N ILE A 3 10.11 -4.35 9.02
CA ILE A 3 9.11 -3.66 9.85
C ILE A 3 8.26 -4.70 10.54
N THR A 4 8.02 -4.50 11.84
CA THR A 4 7.07 -5.30 12.60
C THR A 4 5.64 -4.89 12.27
N THR A 5 4.70 -5.82 12.38
CA THR A 5 3.27 -5.54 12.20
C THR A 5 2.78 -4.44 13.16
N ALA A 6 3.32 -4.38 14.39
CA ALA A 6 3.01 -3.32 15.35
C ALA A 6 3.40 -1.94 14.81
N LEU A 7 4.62 -1.79 14.30
CA LEU A 7 5.09 -0.54 13.71
C LEU A 7 4.32 -0.18 12.43
N ALA A 8 4.03 -1.17 11.57
CA ALA A 8 3.23 -0.95 10.36
C ALA A 8 1.83 -0.41 10.68
N ASN A 9 1.17 -0.96 11.71
CA ASN A 9 -0.12 -0.48 12.17
C ASN A 9 -0.04 0.94 12.74
N GLU A 10 1.02 1.26 13.47
CA GLU A 10 1.23 2.61 14.00
C GLU A 10 1.43 3.64 12.87
N ILE A 11 2.19 3.29 11.83
CA ILE A 11 2.38 4.11 10.63
C ILE A 11 1.05 4.36 9.95
N VAL A 12 0.26 3.31 9.70
CA VAL A 12 -1.06 3.43 9.09
C VAL A 12 -1.97 4.34 9.93
N ALA A 13 -2.06 4.11 11.24
CA ALA A 13 -2.91 4.90 12.13
C ALA A 13 -2.53 6.38 12.12
N ARG A 14 -1.23 6.70 12.25
CA ARG A 14 -0.74 8.09 12.24
C ARG A 14 -0.94 8.75 10.88
N ALA A 15 -0.66 8.04 9.78
CA ALA A 15 -0.83 8.58 8.44
C ALA A 15 -2.29 8.89 8.15
N MET A 16 -3.22 7.97 8.41
CA MET A 16 -4.66 8.19 8.21
C MET A 16 -5.21 9.34 9.05
N ALA A 17 -4.68 9.55 10.27
CA ALA A 17 -5.07 10.67 11.12
C ALA A 17 -4.67 12.04 10.53
N ILE A 18 -3.63 12.08 9.68
CA ILE A 18 -3.13 13.31 9.04
C ILE A 18 -3.76 13.52 7.66
N ILE A 19 -3.79 12.46 6.83
CA ILE A 19 -4.18 12.58 5.42
C ILE A 19 -5.65 12.28 5.19
N HIS A 20 -6.37 11.69 6.16
CA HIS A 20 -7.79 11.31 6.05
C HIS A 20 -8.14 10.40 4.87
N HIS A 21 -7.16 9.63 4.38
CA HIS A 21 -7.30 8.65 3.30
C HIS A 21 -6.78 7.29 3.76
N ASN A 22 -7.24 6.21 3.11
CA ASN A 22 -6.82 4.86 3.49
C ASN A 22 -5.34 4.62 3.15
N VAL A 23 -4.59 4.07 4.09
CA VAL A 23 -3.17 3.78 3.95
C VAL A 23 -2.94 2.30 4.13
N ASN A 24 -2.12 1.73 3.26
CA ASN A 24 -1.67 0.35 3.30
C ASN A 24 -0.15 0.32 3.39
N VAL A 25 0.39 -0.56 4.23
CA VAL A 25 1.82 -0.87 4.31
C VAL A 25 2.01 -2.30 3.80
N ILE A 26 2.90 -2.43 2.82
CA ILE A 26 3.20 -3.68 2.13
C ILE A 26 4.65 -4.09 2.42
N ASP A 27 4.88 -5.38 2.65
CA ASP A 27 6.22 -5.94 2.84
C ASP A 27 6.96 -6.18 1.52
N HIS A 28 8.19 -6.68 1.62
CA HIS A 28 9.04 -6.98 0.47
C HIS A 28 8.55 -8.15 -0.40
N HIS A 29 7.59 -8.95 0.08
CA HIS A 29 6.93 -10.00 -0.70
C HIS A 29 5.70 -9.49 -1.46
N GLY A 30 5.27 -8.25 -1.21
CA GLY A 30 4.05 -7.70 -1.80
C GLY A 30 2.80 -7.98 -0.98
N GLN A 31 2.93 -8.45 0.27
CA GLN A 31 1.81 -8.70 1.17
C GLN A 31 1.48 -7.47 2.02
N ILE A 32 0.19 -7.15 2.13
CA ILE A 32 -0.29 -6.07 3.00
C ILE A 32 -0.14 -6.51 4.47
N ILE A 33 0.71 -5.82 5.23
CA ILE A 33 0.99 -6.11 6.65
C ILE A 33 0.27 -5.16 7.61
N ALA A 34 -0.22 -4.02 7.12
CA ALA A 34 -1.13 -3.12 7.83
C ALA A 34 -1.99 -2.35 6.84
N SER A 35 -3.23 -2.05 7.22
CA SER A 35 -4.20 -1.33 6.40
C SER A 35 -5.22 -0.60 7.27
N GLY A 36 -5.73 0.54 6.80
CA GLY A 36 -6.94 1.14 7.36
C GLY A 36 -8.18 0.26 7.15
N GLU A 37 -8.15 -0.60 6.14
CA GLU A 37 -9.15 -1.60 5.84
C GLU A 37 -8.66 -2.98 6.28
N ARG A 38 -9.00 -3.38 7.52
CA ARG A 38 -8.49 -4.61 8.14
C ARG A 38 -8.69 -5.88 7.30
N HIS A 39 -9.73 -5.93 6.47
CA HIS A 39 -10.00 -7.07 5.59
C HIS A 39 -8.91 -7.29 4.53
N ARG A 40 -8.10 -6.27 4.22
CA ARG A 40 -7.02 -6.33 3.23
C ARG A 40 -5.70 -6.87 3.79
N ILE A 41 -5.58 -6.98 5.11
CA ILE A 41 -4.35 -7.50 5.74
C ILE A 41 -4.18 -8.96 5.33
N GLY A 42 -3.00 -9.30 4.80
CA GLY A 42 -2.69 -10.62 4.27
C GLY A 42 -2.93 -10.78 2.76
N GLU A 43 -3.64 -9.84 2.12
CA GLU A 43 -3.80 -9.85 0.66
C GLU A 43 -2.51 -9.45 -0.06
N GLN A 44 -2.37 -9.92 -1.30
CA GLN A 44 -1.30 -9.55 -2.20
C GLN A 44 -1.63 -8.27 -2.95
N HIS A 45 -0.71 -7.31 -2.97
CA HIS A 45 -0.87 -6.05 -3.70
C HIS A 45 0.04 -6.04 -4.93
N GLU A 46 -0.55 -6.24 -6.12
CA GLU A 46 0.22 -6.44 -7.35
C GLU A 46 1.08 -5.23 -7.72
N VAL A 47 0.56 -4.01 -7.55
CA VAL A 47 1.29 -2.77 -7.88
C VAL A 47 2.46 -2.53 -6.94
N ALA A 48 2.38 -2.99 -5.68
CA ALA A 48 3.48 -2.87 -4.74
C ALA A 48 4.67 -3.72 -5.18
N ARG A 49 4.44 -4.89 -5.79
CA ARG A 49 5.51 -5.72 -6.36
C ARG A 49 6.23 -5.00 -7.50
N GLU A 50 5.48 -4.30 -8.35
CA GLU A 50 6.06 -3.53 -9.45
C GLU A 50 6.87 -2.33 -8.93
N VAL A 51 6.40 -1.64 -7.89
CA VAL A 51 7.16 -0.58 -7.20
C VAL A 51 8.43 -1.13 -6.56
N ILE A 52 8.37 -2.27 -5.86
CA ILE A 52 9.54 -2.92 -5.25
C ILE A 52 10.55 -3.32 -6.32
N ARG A 53 10.08 -3.89 -7.43
CA ARG A 53 10.92 -4.35 -8.55
C ARG A 53 11.60 -3.20 -9.29
N THR A 54 10.86 -2.12 -9.55
CA THR A 54 11.34 -1.02 -10.40
C THR A 54 12.03 0.09 -9.62
N GLY A 55 11.80 0.19 -8.31
CA GLY A 55 12.25 1.32 -7.51
C GLY A 55 11.48 2.62 -7.77
N LYS A 56 10.46 2.59 -8.64
CA LYS A 56 9.77 3.79 -9.13
C LYS A 56 8.42 3.97 -8.44
N ARG A 57 8.07 5.22 -8.16
CA ARG A 57 6.72 5.59 -7.74
C ARG A 57 5.72 5.24 -8.84
N ILE A 58 4.62 4.59 -8.48
CA ILE A 58 3.51 4.31 -9.40
C ILE A 58 2.26 4.99 -8.85
N CYS A 59 1.69 5.88 -9.67
CA CYS A 59 0.41 6.53 -9.41
C CYS A 59 -0.66 5.86 -10.28
N ILE A 60 -1.76 5.47 -9.66
CA ILE A 60 -2.95 4.94 -10.34
C ILE A 60 -4.05 5.97 -10.13
N ASN A 61 -4.47 6.62 -11.20
CA ASN A 61 -5.28 7.83 -11.11
C ASN A 61 -6.78 7.55 -11.15
N ASN A 62 -7.19 6.40 -11.70
CA ASN A 62 -8.60 6.08 -11.88
C ASN A 62 -8.87 4.57 -11.78
N ALA A 63 -10.16 4.22 -11.64
CA ALA A 63 -10.60 2.83 -11.51
C ALA A 63 -10.29 1.97 -12.74
N ALA A 64 -10.25 2.55 -13.94
CA ALA A 64 -9.93 1.81 -15.17
C ALA A 64 -8.44 1.41 -15.26
N GLU A 65 -7.54 2.22 -14.70
CA GLU A 65 -6.14 1.86 -14.49
C GLU A 65 -6.01 0.80 -13.39
N ALA A 66 -6.73 0.99 -12.28
CA ALA A 66 -6.71 0.07 -11.15
C ALA A 66 -7.23 -1.33 -11.53
N SER A 67 -8.26 -1.43 -12.38
CA SER A 67 -8.85 -2.70 -12.83
C SER A 67 -7.91 -3.57 -13.67
N ARG A 68 -6.75 -3.04 -14.08
CA ARG A 68 -5.71 -3.81 -14.78
C ARG A 68 -4.88 -4.65 -13.82
N PHE A 69 -5.06 -4.47 -12.52
CA PHE A 69 -4.30 -5.11 -11.45
C PHE A 69 -5.25 -5.78 -10.44
N HIS A 70 -4.83 -6.89 -9.86
CA HIS A 70 -5.58 -7.57 -8.81
C HIS A 70 -5.47 -6.84 -7.47
N ASN A 71 -6.62 -6.59 -6.82
CA ASN A 71 -6.73 -5.98 -5.49
C ASN A 71 -6.06 -4.60 -5.35
N VAL A 72 -6.22 -3.78 -6.37
CA VAL A 72 -5.66 -2.42 -6.43
C VAL A 72 -6.78 -1.38 -6.46
N HIS A 73 -6.59 -0.32 -5.68
CA HIS A 73 -7.41 0.89 -5.73
C HIS A 73 -6.59 2.06 -6.30
N PRO A 74 -7.25 3.08 -6.86
CA PRO A 74 -6.58 4.33 -7.22
C PRO A 74 -5.79 4.88 -6.04
N GLY A 75 -4.57 5.33 -6.29
CA GLY A 75 -3.65 5.65 -5.22
C GLY A 75 -2.21 5.91 -5.65
N ILE A 76 -1.41 6.33 -4.68
CA ILE A 76 0.04 6.56 -4.83
C ILE A 76 0.79 5.43 -4.13
N ASN A 77 1.70 4.77 -4.85
CA ASN A 77 2.55 3.70 -4.36
C ASN A 77 4.02 4.15 -4.36
N HIS A 78 4.67 4.21 -3.19
CA HIS A 78 6.02 4.77 -3.02
C HIS A 78 6.90 3.92 -2.08
N LEU A 79 8.23 3.98 -2.24
CA LEU A 79 9.26 3.35 -1.39
C LEU A 79 9.72 4.31 -0.26
N PRO A 80 10.36 3.91 0.86
CA PRO A 80 11.31 2.81 1.07
C PRO A 80 10.69 1.49 1.55
N LEU A 81 9.42 1.52 1.92
CA LEU A 81 8.55 0.39 2.25
C LEU A 81 7.34 0.62 1.34
N SER A 82 6.87 -0.37 0.59
CA SER A 82 5.76 -0.12 -0.34
C SER A 82 4.53 0.35 0.44
N MET A 83 4.32 1.66 0.46
CA MET A 83 3.16 2.30 1.08
C MET A 83 2.23 2.72 -0.04
N THR A 84 0.97 2.32 0.09
CA THR A 84 -0.10 2.69 -0.84
C THR A 84 -1.07 3.62 -0.13
N ILE A 85 -1.20 4.84 -0.63
CA ILE A 85 -2.25 5.79 -0.23
C ILE A 85 -3.35 5.67 -1.26
N ALA A 86 -4.53 5.18 -0.87
CA ALA A 86 -5.69 5.14 -1.74
C ALA A 86 -6.56 6.37 -1.49
N TRP A 87 -6.87 7.12 -2.56
CA TRP A 87 -7.66 8.35 -2.50
C TRP A 87 -9.16 8.07 -2.53
#